data_AF-A0A9E5BE40-F1
#
_entry.id   AF-A0A9E5BE40-F1
#
_cell.length_a   1.000
_cell.length_b   1.000
_cell.length_c   1.000
_cell.angle_alpha   90.00
_cell.angle_beta   90.00
_cell.angle_gamma   90.00
#
_symmetry.space_group_name_H-M   'P 1'
#
loop_
_entity.id
_entity.type
_entity.pdbx_description
1 polymer ?
#
loop_
_entity_poly.entity_id
_entity_poly.type
_entity_poly.pdbx_seq_one_letter_code
_entity_poly.pdbx_strand_id
1 'polypeptide(L)'
;VRDTTSRVTDFADSFPEAFKKIFRMEEYGTAVGYLSTELFSATLPLIFIAVGVTWGARVATDEVEAGTADILFSLPISRRRFLVTRIAAEVGVLVLLGAVLWLALVIGAPIVDMSVSVGRVAAASASTVLTGLVFGSVGVLVGAWSGRRSMGLGISLTIAIAAFVVYSLAPLVQFMDDINPFNPMQWTVGTASLPSRLRRC
;
A
#
# COMPACT_ATOMS: atom_id res chain seq x y z
N VAL A 1 21.38 6.78 -30.43
CA VAL A 1 20.26 6.20 -29.65
C VAL A 1 20.24 4.66 -29.71
N ARG A 2 20.42 4.01 -30.88
CA ARG A 2 20.53 2.53 -30.97
C ARG A 2 21.69 1.91 -30.17
N ASP A 3 22.86 2.55 -30.10
CA ASP A 3 24.01 2.05 -29.31
C ASP A 3 23.84 2.14 -27.79
N THR A 4 22.91 2.96 -27.31
CA THR A 4 22.65 3.07 -25.87
C THR A 4 21.72 1.95 -25.41
N THR A 5 20.75 1.56 -26.25
CA THR A 5 19.80 0.49 -25.95
C THR A 5 20.45 -0.89 -25.94
N SER A 6 21.43 -1.15 -26.81
CA SER A 6 22.21 -2.41 -26.79
C SER A 6 23.08 -2.52 -25.54
N ARG A 7 23.73 -1.42 -25.12
CA ARG A 7 24.55 -1.42 -23.89
C ARG A 7 23.72 -1.57 -22.61
N VAL A 8 22.49 -1.06 -22.59
CA VAL A 8 21.56 -1.22 -21.47
C VAL A 8 21.03 -2.66 -21.41
N THR A 9 20.81 -3.31 -22.55
CA THR A 9 20.35 -4.72 -22.61
C THR A 9 21.47 -5.70 -22.24
N ASP A 10 22.70 -5.50 -22.75
CA ASP A 10 23.87 -6.31 -22.36
C ASP A 10 24.20 -6.18 -20.86
N PHE A 11 24.00 -4.98 -20.28
CA PHE A 11 24.19 -4.75 -18.84
C PHE A 11 23.07 -5.37 -18.00
N ALA A 12 21.82 -5.31 -18.47
CA ALA A 12 20.69 -5.98 -17.82
C ALA A 12 20.86 -7.50 -17.82
N ASP A 13 21.39 -8.09 -18.89
CA ASP A 13 21.63 -9.53 -19.01
C ASP A 13 22.72 -10.06 -18.09
N SER A 14 23.66 -9.20 -17.67
CA SER A 14 24.76 -9.53 -16.75
C SER A 14 24.34 -9.70 -15.28
N PHE A 15 23.13 -9.28 -14.91
CA PHE A 15 22.63 -9.48 -13.55
C PHE A 15 22.20 -10.94 -13.31
N PRO A 16 22.47 -11.50 -12.12
CA PRO A 16 21.95 -12.81 -11.75
C PRO A 16 20.43 -12.86 -11.89
N GLU A 17 19.88 -13.99 -12.34
CA GLU A 17 18.43 -14.18 -12.53
C GLU A 17 17.60 -13.85 -11.27
N ALA A 18 18.18 -14.06 -10.09
CA ALA A 18 17.57 -13.65 -8.82
C ALA A 18 17.36 -12.12 -8.73
N PHE A 19 18.32 -11.32 -9.16
CA PHE A 19 18.20 -9.86 -9.19
C PHE A 19 17.16 -9.40 -10.24
N LYS A 20 17.19 -9.98 -11.44
CA LYS A 20 16.19 -9.66 -12.48
C LYS A 20 14.76 -9.95 -12.01
N LYS A 21 14.57 -11.04 -11.28
CA LYS A 21 13.27 -11.47 -10.75
C LYS A 21 12.79 -10.65 -9.56
N ILE A 22 13.68 -10.25 -8.64
CA ILE A 22 13.36 -9.35 -7.51
C ILE A 22 12.94 -7.97 -8.02
N PHE A 23 13.69 -7.44 -8.98
CA PHE A 23 13.45 -6.10 -9.51
C PHE A 23 12.50 -6.06 -10.70
N ARG A 24 11.97 -7.21 -11.16
CA ARG A 24 11.04 -7.31 -12.33
C ARG A 24 11.50 -6.49 -13.55
N MET A 25 12.79 -6.54 -13.86
CA MET A 25 13.42 -5.69 -14.90
C MET A 25 12.79 -5.87 -16.30
N GLU A 26 12.16 -7.01 -16.57
CA GLU A 26 11.45 -7.30 -17.83
C GLU A 26 10.19 -6.44 -18.06
N GLU A 27 9.57 -5.92 -17.00
CA GLU A 27 8.33 -5.14 -17.08
C GLU A 27 8.58 -3.64 -17.37
N TYR A 28 9.82 -3.15 -17.20
CA TYR A 28 10.21 -1.75 -17.43
C TYR A 28 10.21 -1.34 -18.91
N GLY A 29 10.16 -2.30 -19.84
CA GLY A 29 10.19 -2.05 -21.28
C GLY A 29 8.93 -1.37 -21.84
N THR A 30 7.85 -1.23 -21.05
CA THR A 30 6.59 -0.63 -21.49
C THR A 30 6.08 0.40 -20.49
N ALA A 31 5.50 1.52 -20.95
CA ALA A 31 4.97 2.59 -20.09
C ALA A 31 3.89 2.10 -19.10
N VAL A 32 3.05 1.16 -19.54
CA VAL A 32 2.01 0.52 -18.71
C VAL A 32 2.62 -0.42 -17.67
N GLY A 33 3.67 -1.16 -18.06
CA GLY A 33 4.45 -2.02 -17.16
C GLY A 33 5.11 -1.18 -16.08
N TYR A 34 5.80 -0.09 -16.44
CA TYR A 34 6.43 0.82 -15.50
C TYR A 34 5.45 1.34 -14.43
N LEU A 35 4.25 1.80 -14.80
CA LEU A 35 3.26 2.26 -13.81
C LEU A 35 2.73 1.15 -12.91
N SER A 36 2.57 -0.06 -13.45
CA SER A 36 2.11 -1.21 -12.67
C SER A 36 3.20 -1.71 -11.72
N THR A 37 4.46 -1.65 -12.15
CA THR A 37 5.63 -2.21 -11.44
C THR A 37 6.27 -1.20 -10.49
N GLU A 38 6.26 0.09 -10.75
CA GLU A 38 6.82 1.11 -9.84
C GLU A 38 5.77 1.73 -8.94
N LEU A 39 4.66 2.18 -9.54
CA LEU A 39 3.64 2.93 -8.81
C LEU A 39 2.87 1.99 -7.88
N PHE A 40 2.39 0.85 -8.37
CA PHE A 40 1.54 -0.07 -7.61
C PHE A 40 2.30 -1.16 -6.84
N SER A 41 3.57 -1.47 -7.17
CA SER A 41 4.32 -2.53 -6.48
C SER A 41 4.81 -2.12 -5.09
N ALA A 42 5.27 -0.87 -4.93
CA ALA A 42 5.84 -0.42 -3.66
C ALA A 42 5.44 1.02 -3.33
N THR A 43 5.55 1.94 -4.27
CA THR A 43 5.44 3.39 -4.00
C THR A 43 4.08 3.77 -3.42
N LEU A 44 2.98 3.44 -4.11
CA LEU A 44 1.63 3.76 -3.63
C LEU A 44 1.25 2.99 -2.36
N PRO A 45 1.47 1.66 -2.26
CA PRO A 45 1.24 0.95 -1.00
C PRO A 45 1.95 1.59 0.19
N LEU A 46 3.23 1.97 0.05
CA LEU A 46 4.00 2.59 1.14
C LEU A 46 3.46 3.97 1.52
N ILE A 47 3.03 4.79 0.56
CA ILE A 47 2.39 6.09 0.85
C ILE A 47 1.09 5.88 1.62
N PHE A 48 0.22 4.95 1.17
CA PHE A 48 -1.05 4.68 1.83
C PHE A 48 -0.85 4.08 3.23
N ILE A 49 0.15 3.22 3.41
CA ILE A 49 0.57 2.73 4.73
C ILE A 49 1.01 3.89 5.62
N ALA A 50 1.87 4.78 5.12
CA ALA A 50 2.37 5.91 5.91
C ALA A 50 1.22 6.83 6.35
N VAL A 51 0.29 7.14 5.44
CA VAL A 51 -0.91 7.94 5.77
C VAL A 51 -1.80 7.20 6.76
N GLY A 52 -2.13 5.94 6.49
CA GLY A 52 -2.99 5.11 7.35
C GLY A 52 -2.42 4.95 8.75
N VAL A 53 -1.15 4.57 8.89
CA VAL A 53 -0.49 4.44 10.19
C VAL A 53 -0.42 5.78 10.92
N THR A 54 -0.15 6.88 10.22
CA THR A 54 -0.05 8.20 10.85
C THR A 54 -1.37 8.68 11.41
N TRP A 55 -2.46 8.47 10.68
CA TRP A 55 -3.80 8.84 11.10
C TRP A 55 -4.37 7.85 12.11
N GLY A 56 -4.18 6.56 11.89
CA GLY A 56 -4.61 5.49 12.78
C GLY A 56 -3.97 5.60 14.17
N ALA A 57 -2.67 5.88 14.25
CA ALA A 57 -2.00 6.08 15.54
C ALA A 57 -2.59 7.25 16.34
N ARG A 58 -3.18 8.26 15.68
CA ARG A 58 -3.78 9.46 16.32
C ARG A 58 -5.20 9.25 16.81
N VAL A 59 -5.92 8.26 16.27
CA VAL A 59 -7.35 8.02 16.54
C VAL A 59 -7.66 7.99 18.04
N ALA A 60 -6.82 7.32 18.84
CA ALA A 60 -7.02 7.19 20.27
C ALA A 60 -6.05 8.01 21.14
N THR A 61 -4.95 8.51 20.58
CA THR A 61 -3.88 9.15 21.36
C THR A 61 -3.95 10.66 21.38
N ASP A 62 -4.57 11.32 20.39
CA ASP A 62 -4.54 12.79 20.29
C ASP A 62 -5.07 13.47 21.55
N GLU A 63 -6.23 13.04 22.05
CA GLU A 63 -6.85 13.64 23.24
C GLU A 63 -6.08 13.30 24.53
N VAL A 64 -5.40 12.15 24.53
CA VAL A 64 -4.59 11.70 25.67
C VAL A 64 -3.30 12.52 25.75
N GLU A 65 -2.61 12.71 24.62
CA GLU A 65 -1.40 13.52 24.54
C GLU A 65 -1.68 15.01 24.72
N ALA A 66 -2.85 15.49 24.30
CA ALA A 66 -3.29 16.87 24.52
C ALA A 66 -3.79 17.14 25.96
N GLY A 67 -3.95 16.11 26.79
CA GLY A 67 -4.49 16.24 28.15
C GLY A 67 -5.97 16.64 28.20
N THR A 68 -6.69 16.54 27.07
CA THR A 68 -8.10 16.93 26.93
C THR A 68 -9.06 15.75 27.12
N ALA A 69 -8.56 14.52 27.22
CA ALA A 69 -9.36 13.31 27.35
C ALA A 69 -10.34 13.36 28.55
N ASP A 70 -9.90 13.83 29.72
CA ASP A 70 -10.74 13.89 30.92
C ASP A 70 -11.89 14.90 30.76
N ILE A 71 -11.62 16.02 30.08
CA ILE A 71 -12.64 17.03 29.78
C ILE A 71 -13.65 16.46 28.77
N LEU A 72 -13.16 15.81 27.71
CA LEU A 72 -14.02 15.26 26.66
C LEU A 72 -14.93 14.14 27.18
N PHE A 73 -14.41 13.27 28.06
CA PHE A 73 -15.19 12.18 28.65
C PHE A 73 -16.00 12.57 29.90
N SER A 74 -15.86 13.81 30.38
CA SER A 74 -16.82 14.39 31.35
C SER A 74 -18.16 14.74 30.70
N LEU A 75 -18.16 14.98 29.39
CA LEU A 75 -19.38 15.12 28.59
C LEU A 75 -20.05 13.74 28.42
N PRO A 76 -21.39 13.68 28.27
CA PRO A 76 -22.14 12.43 28.09
C PRO A 76 -21.95 11.81 26.69
N ILE A 77 -20.70 11.63 26.26
CA ILE A 77 -20.30 11.06 24.98
C ILE A 77 -19.86 9.62 25.22
N SER A 78 -20.50 8.66 24.55
CA SER A 78 -20.08 7.27 24.65
C SER A 78 -18.70 7.06 24.01
N ARG A 79 -17.79 6.36 24.70
CA ARG A 79 -16.43 6.04 24.22
C ARG A 79 -16.43 5.31 22.87
N ARG A 80 -17.41 4.43 22.65
CA ARG A 80 -17.56 3.69 21.39
C ARG A 80 -17.87 4.61 20.21
N ARG A 81 -18.81 5.54 20.37
CA ARG A 81 -19.19 6.49 19.31
C ARG A 81 -18.03 7.43 18.96
N PHE A 82 -17.24 7.84 19.95
CA PHE A 82 -16.04 8.63 19.73
C PHE A 82 -15.04 7.88 18.85
N LEU A 83 -14.70 6.64 19.22
CA LEU A 83 -13.73 5.82 18.48
C LEU A 83 -14.22 5.50 17.06
N VAL A 84 -15.48 5.07 16.90
CA VAL A 84 -16.06 4.72 15.59
C VAL A 84 -16.07 5.92 14.65
N THR A 85 -16.41 7.12 15.14
CA THR A 85 -16.40 8.34 14.29
C THR A 85 -14.98 8.65 13.80
N ARG A 86 -13.97 8.53 14.66
CA ARG A 86 -12.57 8.78 14.27
C ARG A 86 -12.02 7.72 13.30
N ILE A 87 -12.34 6.44 13.52
CA ILE A 87 -11.99 5.37 12.57
C ILE A 87 -12.70 5.61 11.22
N ALA A 88 -13.98 5.98 11.23
CA ALA A 88 -14.71 6.28 10.00
C ALA A 88 -14.11 7.48 9.24
N ALA A 89 -13.60 8.48 9.96
CA ALA A 89 -12.89 9.61 9.36
C ALA A 89 -11.56 9.18 8.71
N GLU A 90 -10.77 8.35 9.38
CA GLU A 90 -9.53 7.76 8.82
C GLU A 90 -9.83 6.96 7.54
N VAL A 91 -10.85 6.09 7.60
CA VAL A 91 -11.32 5.32 6.44
C VAL A 91 -11.73 6.25 5.30
N GLY A 92 -12.48 7.30 5.62
CA GLY A 92 -12.90 8.31 4.64
C GLY A 92 -11.73 9.01 3.96
N VAL A 93 -10.68 9.35 4.71
CA VAL A 93 -9.45 9.97 4.17
C VAL A 93 -8.73 9.01 3.22
N LEU A 94 -8.55 7.75 3.59
CA LEU A 94 -7.89 6.76 2.73
C LEU A 94 -8.71 6.46 1.47
N VAL A 95 -10.03 6.32 1.59
CA VAL A 95 -10.92 6.11 0.43
C VAL A 95 -10.90 7.33 -0.50
N LEU A 96 -10.94 8.54 0.05
CA LEU A 96 -10.84 9.77 -0.75
C LEU A 96 -9.50 9.84 -1.48
N LEU A 97 -8.39 9.55 -0.78
CA LEU A 97 -7.06 9.51 -1.38
C LEU A 97 -6.98 8.47 -2.52
N GLY A 98 -7.57 7.29 -2.32
CA GLY A 98 -7.69 6.25 -3.34
C GLY A 98 -8.53 6.67 -4.55
N ALA A 99 -9.64 7.36 -4.32
CA ALA A 99 -10.50 7.89 -5.37
C ALA A 99 -9.78 8.99 -6.18
N VAL A 100 -9.05 9.90 -5.51
CA VAL A 100 -8.23 10.92 -6.16
C VAL A 100 -7.13 10.28 -6.99
N LEU A 101 -6.43 9.28 -6.45
CA LEU A 101 -5.41 8.51 -7.19
C LEU A 101 -6.02 7.86 -8.44
N TRP A 102 -7.14 7.17 -8.29
CA TRP A 102 -7.82 6.53 -9.42
C TRP A 102 -8.22 7.54 -10.50
N LEU A 103 -8.83 8.66 -10.09
CA LEU A 103 -9.23 9.73 -10.99
C LEU A 103 -8.03 10.35 -11.71
N ALA A 104 -6.93 10.61 -10.98
CA ALA A 104 -5.71 11.14 -11.54
C ALA A 104 -5.11 10.22 -12.62
N LEU A 105 -5.16 8.90 -12.40
CA LEU A 105 -4.67 7.92 -13.38
C LEU A 105 -5.59 7.78 -14.59
N VAL A 106 -6.92 7.80 -14.39
CA VAL A 106 -7.90 7.72 -15.49
C VAL A 106 -7.83 8.98 -16.37
N ILE A 107 -7.66 10.16 -15.77
CA ILE A 107 -7.52 11.42 -16.51
C ILE A 107 -6.12 11.56 -17.11
N GLY A 108 -5.07 11.10 -16.41
CA GLY A 108 -3.69 11.19 -16.85
C GLY A 108 -3.34 10.23 -18.00
N ALA A 109 -3.90 9.02 -18.00
CA ALA A 109 -3.65 8.00 -19.02
C ALA A 109 -3.82 8.48 -20.49
N PRO A 110 -4.92 9.15 -20.88
CA PRO A 110 -5.08 9.65 -22.25
C PRO A 110 -4.12 10.80 -22.60
N ILE A 111 -3.64 11.57 -21.62
CA ILE A 111 -2.71 12.69 -21.86
C ILE A 111 -1.33 12.17 -22.30
N VAL A 112 -0.97 10.96 -21.88
CA VAL A 112 0.32 10.32 -22.17
C VAL A 112 0.20 9.17 -23.20
N ASP A 113 -0.86 9.16 -24.00
CA ASP A 113 -1.16 8.14 -25.04
C ASP A 113 -1.13 6.69 -24.51
N MET A 114 -1.57 6.49 -23.27
CA MET A 114 -1.47 5.19 -22.61
C MET A 114 -2.83 4.52 -22.48
N SER A 115 -2.95 3.30 -23.01
CA SER A 115 -4.17 2.49 -22.94
C SER A 115 -4.24 1.77 -21.59
N VAL A 116 -5.05 2.30 -20.67
CA VAL A 116 -5.27 1.70 -19.35
C VAL A 116 -6.74 1.35 -19.16
N SER A 117 -7.01 0.11 -18.75
CA SER A 117 -8.37 -0.32 -18.44
C SER A 117 -8.83 0.28 -17.10
N VAL A 118 -9.85 1.13 -17.15
CA VAL A 118 -10.44 1.84 -15.99
C VAL A 118 -10.75 0.90 -14.82
N GLY A 119 -11.30 -0.29 -15.10
CA GLY A 119 -11.64 -1.28 -14.08
C GLY A 119 -10.43 -1.88 -13.36
N ARG A 120 -9.29 -2.10 -14.06
CA ARG A 120 -8.07 -2.61 -13.40
C ARG A 120 -7.41 -1.54 -12.55
N VAL A 121 -7.44 -0.27 -12.96
CA VAL A 121 -6.96 0.84 -12.12
C VAL A 121 -7.81 0.96 -10.87
N ALA A 122 -9.14 0.81 -11.00
CA ALA A 122 -10.04 0.85 -9.85
C ALA A 122 -9.71 -0.28 -8.85
N ALA A 123 -9.53 -1.51 -9.34
CA ALA A 123 -9.15 -2.65 -8.51
C ALA A 123 -7.77 -2.44 -7.83
N ALA A 124 -6.79 -1.92 -8.57
CA ALA A 124 -5.46 -1.62 -8.05
C ALA A 124 -5.53 -0.53 -6.97
N SER A 125 -6.17 0.61 -7.24
CA SER A 125 -6.39 1.67 -6.25
C SER A 125 -7.14 1.18 -5.01
N ALA A 126 -8.17 0.35 -5.18
CA ALA A 126 -8.90 -0.23 -4.05
C ALA A 126 -8.01 -1.15 -3.21
N SER A 127 -7.19 -1.99 -3.84
CA SER A 127 -6.25 -2.86 -3.11
C SER A 127 -5.23 -2.05 -2.31
N THR A 128 -4.69 -0.95 -2.87
CA THR A 128 -3.78 -0.04 -2.17
C THR A 128 -4.45 0.61 -0.95
N VAL A 129 -5.70 1.04 -1.08
CA VAL A 129 -6.50 1.59 0.04
C VAL A 129 -6.65 0.55 1.14
N LEU A 130 -7.03 -0.68 0.79
CA LEU A 130 -7.20 -1.78 1.74
C LEU A 130 -5.92 -2.07 2.51
N THR A 131 -4.77 -2.06 1.84
CA THR A 131 -3.48 -2.26 2.52
C THR A 131 -3.15 -1.11 3.47
N GLY A 132 -3.40 0.14 3.08
CA GLY A 132 -3.31 1.28 3.99
C GLY A 132 -4.20 1.13 5.22
N LEU A 133 -5.43 0.62 5.05
CA LEU A 133 -6.36 0.34 6.15
C LEU A 133 -5.90 -0.78 7.08
N VAL A 134 -5.34 -1.86 6.53
CA VAL A 134 -4.83 -2.98 7.34
C VAL A 134 -3.73 -2.48 8.28
N PHE A 135 -2.72 -1.80 7.75
CA PHE A 135 -1.62 -1.29 8.59
C PHE A 135 -2.06 -0.09 9.45
N GLY A 136 -2.97 0.75 8.98
CA GLY A 136 -3.60 1.82 9.77
C GLY A 136 -4.34 1.28 10.98
N SER A 137 -5.07 0.17 10.84
CA SER A 137 -5.78 -0.49 11.95
C SER A 137 -4.84 -1.00 13.04
N VAL A 138 -3.64 -1.44 12.68
CA VAL A 138 -2.58 -1.77 13.67
C VAL A 138 -2.17 -0.51 14.43
N GLY A 139 -2.05 0.62 13.74
CA GLY A 139 -1.81 1.93 14.34
C GLY A 139 -2.88 2.32 15.34
N VAL A 140 -4.15 2.14 14.99
CA VAL A 140 -5.30 2.37 15.88
C VAL A 140 -5.23 1.46 17.11
N LEU A 141 -5.00 0.16 16.92
CA LEU A 141 -4.97 -0.82 17.99
C LEU A 141 -3.83 -0.54 18.98
N VAL A 142 -2.62 -0.35 18.47
CA VAL A 142 -1.44 -0.07 19.30
C VAL A 142 -1.54 1.30 19.95
N GLY A 143 -2.03 2.32 19.24
CA GLY A 143 -2.26 3.65 19.79
C GLY A 143 -3.29 3.62 20.92
N ALA A 144 -4.41 2.92 20.72
CA ALA A 144 -5.45 2.77 21.74
C ALA A 144 -4.99 1.96 22.96
N TRP A 145 -4.15 0.95 22.76
CA TRP A 145 -3.63 0.12 23.84
C TRP A 145 -2.54 0.82 24.65
N SER A 146 -1.60 1.47 23.98
CA SER A 146 -0.44 2.09 24.61
C SER A 146 -0.70 3.51 25.13
N GLY A 147 -1.71 4.20 24.59
CA GLY A 147 -1.96 5.62 24.85
C GLY A 147 -0.86 6.55 24.34
N ARG A 148 0.11 6.04 23.56
CA ARG A 148 1.28 6.79 23.07
C ARG A 148 1.34 6.74 21.55
N ARG A 149 1.31 7.90 20.91
CA ARG A 149 1.33 8.00 19.44
C ARG A 149 2.61 7.40 18.85
N SER A 150 3.74 7.60 19.52
CA SER A 150 5.03 7.07 19.06
C SER A 150 5.09 5.54 19.02
N MET A 151 4.43 4.86 19.96
CA MET A 151 4.33 3.39 19.94
C MET A 151 3.43 2.90 18.81
N GLY A 152 2.28 3.56 18.62
CA GLY A 152 1.37 3.28 17.49
C GLY A 152 2.06 3.40 16.14
N LEU A 153 2.82 4.49 15.93
CA LEU A 153 3.62 4.70 14.72
C LEU A 153 4.72 3.65 14.58
N GLY A 154 5.54 3.47 15.62
CA GLY A 154 6.73 2.62 15.58
C GLY A 154 6.39 1.16 15.29
N ILE A 155 5.48 0.57 16.08
CA ILE A 155 5.12 -0.84 15.94
C ILE A 155 4.47 -1.10 14.59
N SER A 156 3.56 -0.24 14.15
CA SER A 156 2.86 -0.43 12.87
C SER A 156 3.78 -0.29 11.67
N LEU A 157 4.73 0.67 11.70
CA LEU A 157 5.74 0.79 10.66
C LEU A 157 6.71 -0.39 10.65
N THR A 158 7.13 -0.89 11.82
CA THR A 158 7.97 -2.10 11.90
C THR A 158 7.25 -3.30 11.30
N ILE A 159 5.96 -3.49 11.61
CA ILE A 159 5.15 -4.57 11.03
C ILE A 159 5.00 -4.40 9.51
N ALA A 160 4.77 -3.18 9.03
CA ALA A 160 4.69 -2.90 7.59
C ALA A 160 6.01 -3.18 6.85
N ILE A 161 7.14 -2.77 7.42
CA ILE A 161 8.47 -3.04 6.84
C ILE A 161 8.75 -4.53 6.85
N ALA A 162 8.45 -5.24 7.94
CA ALA A 162 8.62 -6.69 8.01
C ALA A 162 7.77 -7.40 6.94
N ALA A 163 6.50 -6.99 6.78
CA ALA A 163 5.62 -7.51 5.73
C ALA A 163 6.17 -7.23 4.32
N PHE A 164 6.72 -6.05 4.07
CA PHE A 164 7.35 -5.72 2.80
C PHE A 164 8.60 -6.57 2.51
N VAL A 165 9.44 -6.81 3.52
CA VAL A 165 10.63 -7.67 3.41
C VAL A 165 10.22 -9.11 3.10
N VAL A 166 9.22 -9.65 3.80
CA VAL A 166 8.68 -11.00 3.55
C VAL A 166 8.16 -11.10 2.11
N TYR A 167 7.41 -10.10 1.65
CA TYR A 167 6.91 -10.06 0.27
C TYR A 167 8.05 -10.05 -0.76
N SER A 168 9.09 -9.24 -0.53
CA SER A 168 10.24 -9.12 -1.44
C SER A 168 11.07 -10.41 -1.52
N LEU A 169 11.12 -11.18 -0.44
CA LEU A 169 11.86 -12.44 -0.36
C LEU A 169 11.06 -13.66 -0.84
N ALA A 170 9.75 -13.53 -0.99
CA ALA A 170 8.88 -14.64 -1.38
C ALA A 170 9.33 -15.38 -2.67
N PRO A 171 9.80 -14.70 -3.74
CA PRO A 171 10.25 -15.39 -4.96
C PRO A 171 11.52 -16.23 -4.81
N LEU A 172 12.24 -16.11 -3.69
CA LEU A 172 13.55 -16.73 -3.45
C LEU A 172 13.47 -17.99 -2.58
N VAL A 173 12.41 -18.14 -1.80
CA VAL A 173 12.32 -19.18 -0.76
C VAL A 173 11.00 -19.92 -0.87
N GLN A 174 11.04 -21.21 -1.21
CA GLN A 174 9.84 -22.05 -1.39
C GLN A 174 8.95 -22.13 -0.12
N PHE A 175 9.53 -22.01 1.08
CA PHE A 175 8.77 -21.96 2.33
C PHE A 175 7.88 -20.70 2.46
N MET A 176 8.18 -19.64 1.71
CA MET A 176 7.36 -18.42 1.72
C MET A 176 6.07 -18.57 0.91
N ASP A 177 5.94 -19.58 0.04
CA ASP A 177 4.73 -19.79 -0.76
C ASP A 177 3.48 -20.04 0.11
N ASP A 178 3.64 -20.59 1.31
CA ASP A 178 2.55 -20.83 2.27
C ASP A 178 2.18 -19.60 3.12
N ILE A 179 3.14 -18.69 3.37
CA ILE A 179 2.96 -17.50 4.23
C ILE A 179 2.53 -16.28 3.41
N ASN A 180 3.01 -16.18 2.17
CA ASN A 180 2.77 -15.03 1.29
C ASN A 180 1.27 -14.72 1.09
N PRO A 181 0.34 -15.70 0.97
CA PRO A 181 -1.09 -15.42 0.78
C PRO A 181 -1.72 -14.57 1.90
N PHE A 182 -1.17 -14.63 3.12
CA PHE A 182 -1.62 -13.85 4.26
C PHE A 182 -1.00 -12.45 4.31
N ASN A 183 0.02 -12.17 3.50
CA ASN A 183 0.69 -10.88 3.48
C ASN A 183 -0.16 -9.83 2.76
N PRO A 184 -0.59 -8.74 3.45
CA PRO A 184 -1.38 -7.67 2.82
C PRO A 184 -0.69 -7.01 1.62
N MET A 185 0.64 -7.06 1.55
CA MET A 185 1.41 -6.56 0.41
C MET A 185 1.25 -7.44 -0.84
N GLN A 186 0.93 -8.73 -0.69
CA GLN A 186 0.62 -9.57 -1.85
C GLN A 186 -0.73 -9.18 -2.47
N TRP A 187 -1.69 -8.68 -1.68
CA TRP A 187 -3.02 -8.32 -2.18
C TRP A 187 -3.01 -7.10 -3.10
N THR A 188 -2.04 -6.20 -2.95
CA THR A 188 -1.89 -5.02 -3.82
C THR A 188 -1.24 -5.36 -5.16
N VAL A 189 -0.28 -6.29 -5.15
CA VAL A 189 0.51 -6.60 -6.35
C VAL A 189 -0.03 -7.82 -7.11
N GLY A 190 -0.63 -8.78 -6.40
CA GLY A 190 -1.20 -10.00 -6.98
C GLY A 190 -2.49 -9.77 -7.77
N THR A 191 -3.21 -8.67 -7.54
CA THR A 191 -4.39 -8.29 -8.33
C THR A 191 -4.02 -7.74 -9.71
N ALA A 192 -2.81 -7.19 -9.88
CA ALA A 192 -2.27 -6.83 -11.19
C ALA A 192 -1.90 -8.08 -12.00
N SER A 193 -1.50 -9.16 -11.33
CA SER A 193 -1.20 -10.47 -11.91
C SER A 193 -2.31 -11.50 -11.62
N LEU A 194 -3.54 -11.24 -12.07
CA LEU A 194 -4.53 -12.32 -12.13
C LEU A 194 -3.99 -13.43 -13.07
N PRO A 195 -4.10 -14.71 -12.70
CA PRO A 195 -3.60 -15.80 -13.52
C PRO A 195 -4.18 -15.71 -14.93
N SER A 196 -3.33 -15.99 -15.92
CA SER A 196 -3.57 -15.94 -17.37
C SER A 196 -4.84 -16.66 -17.89
N ARG A 197 -5.61 -17.31 -17.02
CA ARG A 197 -6.85 -18.04 -17.33
C ARG A 197 -8.07 -17.16 -17.63
N LEU A 198 -8.03 -15.85 -17.36
CA LEU A 198 -9.16 -14.93 -17.65
C LEU A 198 -8.92 -13.98 -18.83
N ARG A 199 -7.89 -14.21 -19.66
CA ARG A 199 -7.68 -13.48 -20.94
C ARG A 199 -8.61 -13.93 -22.07
N ARG A 200 -9.53 -14.87 -21.82
CA ARG A 200 -10.58 -15.30 -22.77
C ARG A 200 -11.94 -15.13 -22.12
N CYS A 201 -12.49 -13.93 -22.22
CA CYS A 201 -13.91 -13.63 -22.36
C CYS A 201 -14.00 -12.19 -22.89
#